data_AF-A0A7C4TST9-F1
#
_entry.id   AF-A0A7C4TST9-F1
#
_cell.length_a   1.000
_cell.length_b   1.000
_cell.length_c   1.000
_cell.angle_alpha   90.00
_cell.angle_beta   90.00
_cell.angle_gamma   90.00
#
_symmetry.space_group_name_H-M   'P 1'
#
loop_
_entity.id
_entity.type
_entity.pdbx_description
1 polymer ?
#
loop_
_entity_poly.entity_id
_entity_poly.type
_entity_poly.pdbx_seq_one_letter_code
_entity_poly.pdbx_strand_id
1 'polypeptide(L)'
;MRPYLLVLLFAVAVYGVVLAYTFAVSPAVKGSSIESWLQKEISNKPVFVQSDVCRQCHLDAFIAISSGKHSTVECAACHGAGVEHAKLRTKESILVEDTRDACMICHKTIAGRNIATVDDAHGKGVRCSYCHDPHLANVLSE
;
A
#
# COMPACT_ATOMS: atom_id res chain seq x y z
N MET A 1 50.62 -11.82 38.51
CA MET A 1 49.99 -11.98 37.18
C MET A 1 50.18 -10.67 36.42
N ARG A 2 50.65 -10.68 35.16
CA ARG A 2 50.95 -9.44 34.43
C ARG A 2 49.64 -8.79 33.95
N PRO A 3 49.40 -7.49 34.20
CA PRO A 3 48.08 -6.85 34.02
C PRO A 3 47.55 -6.92 32.58
N TYR A 4 48.44 -7.00 31.57
CA TYR A 4 48.04 -7.15 30.18
C TYR A 4 47.35 -8.50 29.87
N LEU A 5 47.62 -9.56 30.63
CA LEU A 5 46.95 -10.86 30.45
C LEU A 5 45.47 -10.77 30.84
N LEU A 6 45.15 -10.01 31.89
CA LEU A 6 43.77 -9.78 32.31
C LEU A 6 42.98 -9.00 31.26
N VAL A 7 43.61 -7.98 30.66
CA VAL A 7 43.00 -7.18 29.58
C VAL A 7 42.76 -8.03 28.33
N LEU A 8 43.73 -8.87 27.94
CA LEU A 8 43.57 -9.77 26.79
C LEU A 8 42.48 -10.82 27.02
N LEU A 9 42.42 -11.44 28.20
CA LEU A 9 41.38 -12.41 28.52
C LEU A 9 39.99 -11.77 28.52
N PHE A 10 39.86 -10.55 29.07
CA PHE A 10 38.62 -9.79 29.02
C PHE A 10 38.20 -9.47 27.59
N ALA A 11 39.13 -9.00 26.74
CA ALA A 11 38.84 -8.74 25.34
C ALA A 11 38.37 -10.00 24.61
N VAL A 12 39.06 -11.13 24.77
CA VAL A 12 38.67 -12.42 24.17
C VAL A 12 37.27 -12.85 24.62
N ALA A 13 36.95 -12.68 25.91
CA ALA A 13 35.62 -12.99 26.43
C ALA A 13 34.53 -12.11 25.79
N VAL A 14 34.76 -10.80 25.71
CA VAL A 14 33.82 -9.85 25.06
C VAL A 14 33.63 -10.20 23.59
N TYR A 15 34.71 -10.41 22.84
CA TYR A 15 34.61 -10.78 21.42
C TYR A 15 33.92 -12.13 21.23
N GLY A 16 34.17 -13.12 22.10
CA GLY A 16 33.49 -14.40 22.08
C GLY A 16 31.97 -14.26 22.29
N VAL A 17 31.55 -13.42 23.25
CA VAL A 17 30.13 -13.14 23.50
C VAL A 17 29.50 -12.42 22.30
N VAL A 18 30.17 -11.42 21.72
CA VAL A 18 29.67 -10.70 20.54
C VAL A 18 29.49 -11.67 19.37
N LEU A 19 30.49 -12.52 19.08
CA LEU A 19 30.42 -13.50 18.00
C LEU A 19 29.29 -14.52 18.24
N ALA A 20 29.15 -15.04 19.45
CA ALA A 20 28.06 -15.96 19.79
C ALA A 20 26.69 -15.29 19.64
N TYR A 21 26.56 -14.03 20.07
CA TYR A 21 25.33 -13.27 19.91
C TYR A 21 25.00 -13.03 18.43
N THR A 22 25.97 -12.60 17.62
CA THR A 22 25.74 -12.27 16.20
C THR A 22 25.46 -13.49 15.35
N PHE A 23 26.14 -14.61 15.60
CA PHE A 23 26.07 -15.79 14.72
C PHE A 23 25.17 -16.92 15.24
N ALA A 24 24.85 -16.96 16.53
CA ALA A 24 23.94 -17.99 17.08
C ALA A 24 22.62 -17.40 17.59
N VAL A 25 22.67 -16.43 18.50
CA VAL A 25 21.45 -15.94 19.18
C VAL A 25 20.58 -15.08 18.26
N SER A 26 21.16 -14.07 17.61
CA SER A 26 20.42 -13.13 16.75
C SER A 26 19.67 -13.83 15.59
N PRO A 27 20.28 -14.75 14.81
CA PRO A 27 19.57 -15.47 13.76
C PRO A 27 18.40 -16.32 14.28
N ALA A 28 18.57 -17.01 15.41
CA ALA A 28 17.53 -17.87 15.99
C ALA A 28 16.33 -17.06 16.52
N VAL A 29 16.60 -15.95 17.21
CA VAL A 29 15.54 -15.02 17.69
C VAL A 29 14.83 -14.36 16.51
N LYS A 30 15.56 -13.96 15.47
CA LYS A 30 14.97 -13.36 14.27
C LYS A 30 14.07 -14.35 13.54
N GLY A 31 14.49 -15.61 13.39
CA GLY A 31 13.69 -16.66 12.75
C GLY A 31 12.37 -16.93 13.48
N SER A 32 12.42 -17.12 14.80
CA SER A 32 11.22 -17.33 15.62
C SER A 32 10.29 -16.11 15.65
N SER A 33 10.86 -14.89 15.65
CA SER A 33 10.09 -13.66 15.53
C SER A 33 9.36 -13.58 14.18
N ILE A 34 10.05 -13.85 13.06
CA ILE A 34 9.43 -13.87 11.72
C ILE A 34 8.27 -14.86 11.68
N GLU A 35 8.47 -16.08 12.20
CA GLU A 35 7.40 -17.09 12.25
C GLU A 35 6.18 -16.57 13.03
N SER A 36 6.40 -16.01 14.22
CA SER A 36 5.31 -15.47 15.04
C SER A 36 4.55 -14.33 14.35
N TRP A 37 5.26 -13.45 13.63
CA TRP A 37 4.65 -12.36 12.86
C TRP A 37 3.90 -12.88 11.65
N LEU A 38 4.43 -13.87 10.95
CA LEU A 38 3.77 -14.49 9.81
C LEU A 38 2.46 -15.16 10.22
N GLN A 39 2.47 -15.94 11.30
CA GLN A 39 1.25 -16.57 11.82
C GLN A 39 0.20 -15.54 12.22
N LYS A 40 0.64 -14.42 12.82
CA LYS A 40 -0.25 -13.30 13.14
C LYS A 40 -0.83 -12.66 11.87
N GLU A 41 -0.02 -12.41 10.85
CA GLU A 41 -0.48 -11.79 9.61
C GLU A 41 -1.44 -12.70 8.83
N ILE A 42 -1.13 -13.99 8.71
CA ILE A 42 -2.01 -14.98 8.06
C ILE A 42 -3.35 -15.12 8.79
N SER A 43 -3.39 -14.90 10.10
CA SER A 43 -4.64 -14.92 10.86
C SER A 43 -5.57 -13.73 10.57
N ASN A 44 -5.05 -12.66 9.96
CA ASN A 44 -5.87 -11.52 9.55
C ASN A 44 -6.75 -11.91 8.36
N LYS A 45 -8.03 -11.55 8.41
CA LYS A 45 -8.94 -11.75 7.27
C LYS A 45 -8.64 -10.70 6.21
N PRO A 46 -8.43 -11.08 4.93
CA PRO A 46 -8.27 -10.09 3.86
C PRO A 46 -9.56 -9.28 3.74
N VAL A 47 -9.44 -7.97 3.93
CA VAL A 47 -10.56 -7.04 3.78
C VAL A 47 -10.69 -6.52 2.36
N PHE A 48 -9.62 -6.59 1.58
CA PHE A 48 -9.56 -6.11 0.20
C PHE A 48 -10.02 -7.19 -0.77
N VAL A 49 -10.94 -6.81 -1.66
CA VAL A 49 -11.31 -7.60 -2.83
C VAL A 49 -10.62 -7.04 -4.07
N GLN A 50 -10.22 -7.93 -4.98
CA GLN A 50 -9.62 -7.57 -6.26
C GLN A 50 -10.69 -7.08 -7.25
N SER A 51 -10.27 -6.34 -8.27
CA SER A 51 -11.17 -5.76 -9.28
C SER A 51 -11.97 -6.81 -10.07
N ASP A 52 -11.51 -8.06 -10.12
CA ASP A 52 -12.21 -9.18 -10.75
C ASP A 52 -13.53 -9.53 -10.04
N VAL A 53 -13.59 -9.38 -8.71
CA VAL A 53 -14.82 -9.52 -7.92
C VAL A 53 -15.79 -8.41 -8.29
N CYS A 54 -15.31 -7.17 -8.37
CA CYS A 54 -16.12 -6.01 -8.73
C CYS A 54 -16.75 -6.16 -10.12
N ARG A 55 -15.99 -6.65 -11.11
CA ARG A 55 -16.44 -6.86 -12.50
C ARG A 55 -17.66 -7.78 -12.62
N GLN A 56 -17.84 -8.72 -11.69
CA GLN A 56 -18.97 -9.66 -11.73
C GLN A 56 -20.32 -8.94 -11.62
N CYS A 57 -20.35 -7.74 -11.05
CA CYS A 57 -21.56 -6.91 -10.95
C CYS A 57 -21.43 -5.55 -11.66
N HIS A 58 -20.22 -5.00 -11.79
CA HIS A 58 -19.93 -3.69 -12.40
C HIS A 58 -19.12 -3.81 -13.70
N LEU A 59 -19.64 -4.57 -14.67
CA LEU A 59 -18.93 -4.87 -15.91
C LEU A 59 -18.61 -3.59 -16.73
N ASP A 60 -19.56 -2.68 -16.86
CA ASP A 60 -19.38 -1.47 -17.69
C ASP A 60 -18.29 -0.55 -17.11
N ALA A 61 -18.30 -0.33 -15.79
CA ALA A 61 -17.27 0.45 -15.11
C ALA A 61 -15.90 -0.24 -15.20
N PHE A 62 -15.86 -1.57 -15.07
CA PHE A 62 -14.63 -2.34 -15.26
C PHE A 62 -14.07 -2.20 -16.68
N ILE A 63 -14.92 -2.28 -17.71
CA ILE A 63 -14.51 -2.09 -19.10
C ILE A 63 -13.98 -0.68 -19.31
N ALA A 64 -14.69 0.34 -18.83
CA ALA A 64 -14.28 1.73 -18.91
C ALA A 64 -12.87 1.93 -18.32
N ILE A 65 -12.65 1.50 -17.06
CA ILE A 65 -11.38 1.72 -16.37
C ILE A 65 -10.23 0.93 -17.01
N SER A 66 -10.51 -0.31 -17.42
CA SER A 66 -9.53 -1.19 -18.08
C SER A 66 -9.10 -0.68 -19.46
N SER A 67 -9.96 0.10 -20.13
CA SER A 67 -9.66 0.71 -21.43
C SER A 67 -8.92 2.04 -21.31
N GLY A 68 -8.94 2.66 -20.13
CA GLY A 68 -8.39 3.99 -19.88
C GLY A 68 -6.97 4.00 -19.30
N LYS A 69 -6.51 5.19 -18.89
CA LYS A 69 -5.20 5.41 -18.25
C LYS A 69 -5.11 4.86 -16.82
N HIS A 70 -6.23 4.45 -16.23
CA HIS A 70 -6.30 3.81 -14.90
C HIS A 70 -6.39 2.29 -14.97
N SER A 71 -6.08 1.67 -16.11
CA SER A 71 -6.19 0.21 -16.30
C SER A 71 -5.34 -0.64 -15.35
N THR A 72 -4.32 -0.05 -14.72
CA THR A 72 -3.48 -0.70 -13.71
C THR A 72 -3.84 -0.32 -12.26
N VAL A 73 -4.89 0.48 -12.07
CA VAL A 73 -5.37 0.93 -10.76
C VAL A 73 -6.54 0.04 -10.33
N GLU A 74 -6.39 -0.62 -9.19
CA GLU A 74 -7.45 -1.45 -8.60
C GLU A 74 -8.63 -0.60 -8.11
N CYS A 75 -9.85 -1.13 -8.19
CA CYS A 75 -11.07 -0.45 -7.71
C CYS A 75 -10.91 0.05 -6.27
N ALA A 76 -10.24 -0.73 -5.42
CA ALA A 76 -10.04 -0.43 -4.01
C ALA A 76 -9.19 0.82 -3.73
N ALA A 77 -8.41 1.28 -4.72
CA ALA A 77 -7.64 2.52 -4.58
C ALA A 77 -8.53 3.74 -4.36
N CYS A 78 -9.75 3.73 -4.92
CA CYS A 78 -10.75 4.80 -4.75
C CYS A 78 -11.97 4.35 -3.95
N HIS A 79 -12.34 3.06 -3.99
CA HIS A 79 -13.56 2.55 -3.36
C HIS A 79 -13.34 1.84 -2.01
N GLY A 80 -12.09 1.72 -1.57
CA GLY A 80 -11.74 0.98 -0.35
C GLY A 80 -11.91 -0.53 -0.50
N ALA A 81 -11.96 -1.23 0.63
CA ALA A 81 -11.70 -2.67 0.66
C ALA A 81 -12.78 -3.55 -0.02
N GLY A 82 -14.05 -3.12 -0.01
CA GLY A 82 -15.14 -3.73 -0.79
C GLY A 82 -15.67 -5.09 -0.33
N VAL A 83 -15.06 -5.75 0.66
CA VAL A 83 -15.52 -7.08 1.15
C VAL A 83 -16.95 -7.07 1.67
N GLU A 84 -17.36 -6.03 2.40
CA GLU A 84 -18.73 -5.93 2.91
C GLU A 84 -19.72 -5.58 1.79
N HIS A 85 -19.30 -4.77 0.82
CA HIS A 85 -20.10 -4.45 -0.36
C HIS A 85 -20.38 -5.67 -1.23
N ALA A 86 -19.40 -6.54 -1.44
CA ALA A 86 -19.60 -7.79 -2.18
C ALA A 86 -20.67 -8.69 -1.54
N LYS A 87 -20.85 -8.61 -0.22
CA LYS A 87 -21.86 -9.39 0.53
C LYS A 87 -23.22 -8.67 0.58
N LEU A 88 -23.23 -7.41 1.01
CA LEU A 88 -24.45 -6.67 1.32
C LEU A 88 -25.08 -6.02 0.09
N ARG A 89 -24.26 -5.65 -0.90
CA ARG A 89 -24.68 -5.02 -2.16
C ARG A 89 -25.49 -3.73 -1.95
N THR A 90 -25.21 -3.00 -0.88
CA THR A 90 -25.83 -1.70 -0.58
C THR A 90 -24.88 -0.56 -0.88
N LYS A 91 -25.39 0.64 -1.18
CA LYS A 91 -24.56 1.81 -1.47
C LYS A 91 -23.71 2.22 -0.27
N GLU A 92 -24.22 2.02 0.94
CA GLU A 92 -23.60 2.41 2.19
C GLU A 92 -22.45 1.46 2.61
N SER A 93 -22.35 0.30 1.98
CA SER A 93 -21.33 -0.71 2.29
C SER A 93 -20.01 -0.52 1.52
N ILE A 94 -19.92 0.53 0.70
CA ILE A 94 -18.72 0.88 -0.07
C ILE A 94 -18.38 2.36 0.10
N LEU A 95 -17.09 2.67 0.12
CA LEU A 95 -16.62 4.05 0.01
C LEU A 95 -16.69 4.48 -1.45
N VAL A 96 -17.06 5.72 -1.70
CA VAL A 96 -16.86 6.37 -3.00
C VAL A 96 -16.03 7.60 -2.73
N GLU A 97 -14.72 7.46 -2.86
CA GLU A 97 -13.79 8.55 -2.60
C GLU A 97 -13.66 9.43 -3.86
N ASP A 98 -14.39 10.54 -3.87
CA ASP A 98 -14.41 11.50 -4.97
C ASP A 98 -13.89 12.89 -4.55
N THR A 99 -13.20 12.98 -3.42
CA THR A 99 -12.55 14.23 -3.00
C THR A 99 -11.37 14.59 -3.89
N ARG A 100 -11.04 15.88 -3.92
CA ARG A 100 -9.84 16.36 -4.62
C ARG A 100 -8.58 15.72 -4.06
N ASP A 101 -8.48 15.61 -2.73
CA ASP A 101 -7.28 15.09 -2.06
C ASP A 101 -6.95 13.67 -2.50
N ALA A 102 -7.96 12.81 -2.66
CA ALA A 102 -7.77 11.46 -3.15
C ALA A 102 -7.20 11.42 -4.58
N CYS A 103 -7.71 12.26 -5.47
CA CYS A 103 -7.15 12.38 -6.83
C CYS A 103 -5.70 12.90 -6.78
N MET A 104 -5.41 13.85 -5.90
CA MET A 104 -4.12 14.52 -5.79
C MET A 104 -3.01 13.64 -5.18
N ILE A 105 -3.34 12.50 -4.57
CA ILE A 105 -2.34 11.47 -4.19
C ILE A 105 -1.46 11.12 -5.40
N CYS A 106 -2.09 10.99 -6.56
CA CYS A 106 -1.41 10.69 -7.83
C CYS A 106 -1.29 11.94 -8.71
N HIS A 107 -2.36 12.72 -8.88
CA HIS A 107 -2.38 13.78 -9.90
C HIS A 107 -1.75 15.10 -9.47
N LYS A 108 -1.16 15.20 -8.27
CA LYS A 108 -0.37 16.37 -7.88
C LYS A 108 0.98 16.39 -8.60
N THR A 109 1.36 17.56 -9.11
CA THR A 109 2.68 17.77 -9.73
C THR A 109 3.79 17.57 -8.69
N ILE A 110 4.49 16.44 -8.83
CA ILE A 110 5.61 16.02 -7.98
C ILE A 110 6.74 15.53 -8.90
N ALA A 111 7.98 15.86 -8.56
CA ALA A 111 9.15 15.45 -9.35
C ALA A 111 9.19 13.93 -9.55
N GLY A 112 9.48 13.49 -10.78
CA GLY A 112 9.56 12.08 -11.15
C GLY A 112 8.21 11.41 -11.42
N ARG A 113 7.07 12.10 -11.24
CA ARG A 113 5.76 11.56 -11.59
C ARG A 113 5.50 11.70 -13.09
N ASN A 114 5.37 10.57 -13.78
CA ASN A 114 5.17 10.51 -15.24
C ASN A 114 3.73 10.13 -15.62
N ILE A 115 2.76 10.89 -15.11
CA ILE A 115 1.35 10.84 -15.51
C ILE A 115 0.83 12.27 -15.69
N ALA A 116 -0.39 12.45 -16.18
CA ALA A 116 -1.02 13.77 -16.16
C ALA A 116 -1.10 14.28 -14.72
N THR A 117 -0.56 15.46 -14.47
CA THR A 117 -0.63 16.12 -13.16
C THR A 117 -1.12 17.55 -13.31
N VAL A 118 -1.67 18.09 -12.22
CA VAL A 118 -2.16 19.45 -12.14
C VAL A 118 -1.63 20.10 -10.86
N ASP A 119 -1.64 21.43 -10.84
CA ASP A 119 -1.42 22.20 -9.63
C ASP A 119 -2.71 22.35 -8.81
N ASP A 120 -2.59 22.94 -7.62
CA ASP A 120 -3.74 23.13 -6.72
C ASP A 120 -4.75 24.19 -7.25
N ALA A 121 -4.39 24.97 -8.28
CA ALA A 121 -5.25 25.99 -8.85
C ALA A 121 -6.29 25.41 -9.84
N HIS A 122 -5.96 24.32 -10.53
CA HIS A 122 -6.87 23.65 -11.46
C HIS A 122 -8.19 23.23 -10.78
N GLY A 123 -9.31 23.79 -11.24
CA GLY A 123 -10.63 23.49 -10.69
C GLY A 123 -10.79 23.83 -9.20
N LYS A 124 -10.06 24.82 -8.68
CA LYS A 124 -10.05 25.20 -7.25
C LYS A 124 -11.48 25.26 -6.66
N GLY A 125 -11.70 24.51 -5.58
CA GLY A 125 -12.99 24.45 -4.88
C GLY A 125 -14.04 23.53 -5.52
N VAL A 126 -13.72 22.87 -6.64
CA VAL A 126 -14.62 21.97 -7.36
C VAL A 126 -14.04 20.55 -7.34
N ARG A 127 -14.87 19.53 -7.12
CA ARG A 127 -14.43 18.12 -7.20
C ARG A 127 -14.01 17.78 -8.61
N CYS A 128 -12.93 17.03 -8.76
CA CYS A 128 -12.41 16.61 -10.06
C CYS A 128 -13.47 15.83 -10.86
N SER A 129 -14.28 15.03 -10.15
CA SER A 129 -15.36 14.20 -10.71
C SER A 129 -16.50 14.97 -11.39
N TYR A 130 -16.61 16.29 -11.19
CA TYR A 130 -17.60 17.11 -11.89
C TYR A 130 -17.23 17.38 -13.35
N CYS A 131 -15.93 17.37 -13.68
CA CYS A 131 -15.43 17.61 -15.03
C CYS A 131 -14.80 16.35 -15.64
N HIS A 132 -14.18 15.50 -14.82
CA HIS A 132 -13.48 14.29 -15.24
C HIS A 132 -14.21 13.04 -14.76
N ASP A 133 -14.35 12.04 -15.63
CA ASP A 133 -14.84 10.72 -15.22
C ASP A 133 -13.65 9.82 -14.85
N PRO A 134 -13.46 9.45 -13.56
CA PRO A 134 -12.36 8.60 -13.13
C PRO A 134 -12.45 7.16 -13.69
N HIS A 135 -13.62 6.71 -14.14
CA HIS A 135 -13.78 5.39 -14.77
C HIS A 135 -13.37 5.40 -16.25
N LEU A 136 -13.60 6.49 -16.98
CA LEU A 136 -13.12 6.58 -18.37
C LEU A 136 -11.63 6.89 -18.44
N ALA A 137 -11.09 7.52 -17.38
CA ALA A 137 -9.70 7.97 -17.31
C ALA A 137 -9.28 8.75 -18.58
N ASN A 138 -10.24 9.43 -19.20
CA ASN A 138 -10.06 10.25 -20.38
C ASN A 138 -9.81 11.68 -19.94
N VAL A 139 -8.54 12.01 -19.76
CA VAL A 139 -8.14 13.42 -19.78
C VAL A 139 -8.15 13.81 -21.24
N LEU A 140 -9.25 14.42 -21.71
CA LEU A 140 -9.18 15.22 -22.94
C LEU A 140 -8.12 16.29 -22.63
N SER A 141 -7.00 16.23 -23.33
CA SER A 141 -6.02 17.29 -23.28
C SER A 141 -6.74 18.58 -23.67
N GLU A 142 -6.74 19.56 -22.77
CA GLU A 142 -6.85 20.95 -23.19
C GLU A 142 -5.69 21.29 -24.14
#